data_AF-A0A124GN46-F1
#
_entry.id   AF-A0A124GN46-F1
#
_cell.length_a   1.000
_cell.length_b   1.000
_cell.length_c   1.000
_cell.angle_alpha   90.00
_cell.angle_beta   90.00
_cell.angle_gamma   90.00
#
_symmetry.space_group_name_H-M   'P 1'
#
loop_
_entity.id
_entity.type
_entity.pdbx_description
1 polymer ?
#
loop_
_entity_poly.entity_id
_entity_poly.type
_entity_poly.pdbx_seq_one_letter_code
_entity_poly.pdbx_strand_id
1 'polypeptide(L)'
;MSSYYENRSDFASLYLKTRQLLLCGLSNTQKTLLFRLLSPVLERFYASSRVDDYSGAHYFYDIWLYDLTLDSTVVNGVGMLYEMGLDGTFLRILDGQVCRLPAKDSPRMITKRSNVPVVVITSDPPSLISSSSQY
;
A
#
# COMPACT_ATOMS: atom_id res chain seq x y z
N MET A 1 -10.41 37.37 -7.70
CA MET A 1 -11.10 37.24 -6.39
C MET A 1 -12.28 36.31 -6.58
N SER A 2 -12.17 35.11 -6.03
CA SER A 2 -13.20 34.11 -5.69
C SER A 2 -14.46 33.97 -6.55
N SER A 3 -14.54 32.89 -7.33
CA SER A 3 -15.79 32.17 -7.62
C SER A 3 -15.70 30.76 -7.04
N TYR A 4 -15.65 30.67 -5.70
CA TYR A 4 -15.65 29.42 -4.92
C TYR A 4 -17.06 28.92 -4.56
N TYR A 5 -18.09 29.34 -5.30
CA TYR A 5 -19.45 28.87 -5.12
C TYR A 5 -20.09 28.66 -6.49
N GLU A 6 -19.99 27.45 -7.02
CA GLU A 6 -21.11 26.81 -7.72
C GLU A 6 -20.77 25.35 -8.07
N ASN A 7 -21.80 24.50 -7.96
CA ASN A 7 -21.85 23.07 -8.28
C ASN A 7 -21.25 22.08 -7.27
N ARG A 8 -21.81 22.09 -6.05
CA ARG A 8 -21.95 20.86 -5.26
C ARG A 8 -23.23 20.13 -5.67
N SER A 9 -23.22 19.52 -6.85
CA SER A 9 -24.28 18.61 -7.28
C SER A 9 -23.72 17.42 -8.05
N ASP A 10 -22.58 16.89 -7.60
CA ASP A 10 -22.06 15.59 -8.05
C ASP A 10 -21.94 14.66 -6.84
N PHE A 11 -23.08 14.15 -6.38
CA PHE A 11 -23.15 12.88 -5.63
C PHE A 11 -22.86 11.70 -6.59
N ALA A 12 -21.82 11.82 -7.40
CA ALA A 12 -21.31 10.77 -8.26
C ALA A 12 -20.51 9.79 -7.40
N SER A 13 -21.24 8.84 -6.82
CA SER A 13 -20.76 7.64 -6.14
C SER A 13 -19.54 7.84 -5.22
N LEU A 14 -19.81 7.91 -3.93
CA LEU A 14 -18.85 7.75 -2.83
C LEU A 14 -18.29 6.31 -2.79
N TYR A 15 -17.93 5.71 -3.93
CA TYR A 15 -17.05 4.54 -3.94
C TYR A 15 -15.79 4.97 -3.22
N LEU A 16 -15.48 4.35 -2.08
CA LEU A 16 -14.16 4.41 -1.47
C LEU A 16 -13.12 4.10 -2.56
N LYS A 17 -12.56 5.13 -3.20
CA LYS A 17 -11.55 4.98 -4.26
C LYS A 17 -10.30 4.31 -3.71
N THR A 18 -10.09 4.42 -2.40
CA THR A 18 -8.96 3.87 -1.66
C THR A 18 -9.24 2.44 -1.24
N ARG A 19 -8.66 1.47 -1.96
CA ARG A 19 -8.61 0.06 -1.57
C ARG A 19 -7.37 -0.20 -0.73
N GLN A 20 -7.19 0.59 0.33
CA GLN A 20 -5.99 0.60 1.16
C GLN A 20 -6.35 0.21 2.59
N LEU A 21 -5.56 -0.67 3.20
CA LEU A 21 -5.69 -1.08 4.59
C LEU A 21 -4.33 -1.00 5.29
N LEU A 22 -4.24 -0.18 6.34
CA LEU A 22 -3.08 -0.17 7.24
C LEU A 22 -3.39 -1.02 8.47
N LEU A 23 -2.63 -2.09 8.67
CA LEU A 23 -2.67 -2.92 9.87
C LEU A 23 -1.45 -2.62 10.73
N CYS A 24 -1.67 -1.81 11.76
CA CYS A 24 -0.66 -1.37 12.69
C CYS A 24 -0.89 -1.96 14.08
N GLY A 25 0.19 -2.34 14.77
CA GLY A 25 0.14 -2.77 16.16
C GLY A 25 1.42 -3.48 16.56
N LEU A 26 1.57 -3.79 17.85
CA LEU A 26 2.79 -4.43 18.36
C LEU A 26 3.17 -5.71 17.62
N SER A 27 4.44 -6.09 17.69
CA SER A 27 4.91 -7.39 17.22
C SER A 27 4.11 -8.53 17.86
N ASN A 28 3.99 -9.66 17.16
CA ASN A 28 3.26 -10.85 17.62
C ASN A 28 1.72 -10.70 17.81
N THR A 29 1.10 -9.63 17.30
CA THR A 29 -0.38 -9.49 17.25
C THR A 29 -1.04 -10.23 16.08
N GLN A 30 -0.34 -11.21 15.48
CA GLN A 30 -0.86 -12.10 14.44
C GLN A 30 -1.32 -11.43 13.13
N LYS A 31 -0.89 -10.18 12.87
CA LYS A 31 -1.18 -9.45 11.62
C LYS A 31 -0.75 -10.23 10.37
N THR A 32 0.48 -10.75 10.37
CA THR A 32 1.00 -11.59 9.27
C THR A 32 0.28 -12.94 9.18
N LEU A 33 -0.03 -13.56 10.34
CA LEU A 33 -0.70 -14.86 10.39
C LEU A 33 -2.10 -14.78 9.77
N LEU A 34 -2.83 -13.68 9.99
CA LEU A 34 -4.13 -13.43 9.36
C LEU A 34 -4.08 -13.64 7.85
N PHE A 35 -3.14 -12.99 7.15
CA PHE A 35 -3.05 -13.15 5.70
C PHE A 35 -2.51 -14.50 5.28
N ARG A 36 -1.68 -15.16 6.10
CA ARG A 36 -1.27 -16.55 5.83
C ARG A 36 -2.47 -17.50 5.86
N LEU A 37 -3.40 -17.33 6.79
CA LEU A 37 -4.62 -18.14 6.86
C LEU A 37 -5.56 -17.90 5.68
N LEU A 38 -5.56 -16.69 5.11
CA LEU A 38 -6.33 -16.37 3.90
C LEU A 38 -5.68 -16.88 2.60
N SER A 39 -4.48 -17.48 2.66
CA SER A 39 -3.79 -18.00 1.49
C SER A 39 -4.55 -18.97 0.58
N PRO A 40 -5.44 -19.83 1.07
CA PRO A 40 -6.16 -20.77 0.21
C PRO A 40 -7.25 -20.11 -0.63
N VAL A 41 -7.66 -18.90 -0.27
CA VAL A 41 -8.82 -18.21 -0.87
C VAL A 41 -8.47 -16.85 -1.49
N LEU A 42 -7.24 -16.35 -1.29
CA LEU A 42 -6.74 -15.10 -1.87
C LEU A 42 -5.38 -15.31 -2.53
N GLU A 43 -5.29 -14.96 -3.81
CA GLU A 43 -4.02 -14.82 -4.52
C GLU A 43 -3.35 -13.52 -4.06
N ARG A 44 -2.16 -13.65 -3.47
CA ARG A 44 -1.49 -12.54 -2.76
C ARG A 44 -0.13 -12.28 -3.37
N PHE A 45 0.14 -11.02 -3.68
CA PHE A 45 1.49 -10.57 -3.95
C PHE A 45 2.14 -10.09 -2.65
N TYR A 46 3.22 -10.73 -2.21
CA TYR A 46 4.07 -10.19 -1.16
C TYR A 46 5.04 -9.19 -1.79
N ALA A 47 4.75 -7.91 -1.59
CA ALA A 47 5.60 -6.84 -2.09
C ALA A 47 6.92 -6.85 -1.33
N SER A 48 8.01 -6.67 -2.08
CA SER A 48 9.34 -6.52 -1.49
C SER A 48 9.37 -5.28 -0.59
N SER A 49 10.14 -5.37 0.48
CA SER A 49 10.58 -4.20 1.26
C SER A 49 11.52 -3.30 0.47
N ARG A 50 12.14 -3.81 -0.60
CA ARG A 50 12.95 -3.00 -1.51
C ARG A 50 12.06 -2.07 -2.32
N VAL A 51 12.30 -0.76 -2.15
CA VAL A 51 11.51 0.34 -2.73
C VAL A 51 11.32 0.23 -4.25
N ASP A 52 12.28 -0.36 -4.96
CA ASP A 52 12.39 -0.41 -6.41
C ASP A 52 12.21 -1.81 -7.02
N ASP A 53 11.73 -2.79 -6.24
CA ASP A 53 11.65 -4.18 -6.70
C ASP A 53 10.23 -4.75 -6.63
N TYR A 54 9.52 -4.67 -7.76
CA TYR A 54 8.18 -5.23 -7.92
C TYR A 54 8.20 -6.55 -8.69
N SER A 55 9.33 -7.25 -8.73
CA SER A 55 9.48 -8.52 -9.44
C SER A 55 8.39 -9.51 -9.05
N GLY A 56 7.71 -10.09 -10.06
CA GLY A 56 6.60 -11.01 -9.85
C GLY A 56 5.24 -10.36 -9.58
N ALA A 57 5.15 -9.02 -9.50
CA ALA A 57 3.87 -8.31 -9.39
C ALA A 57 3.02 -8.51 -10.65
N HIS A 58 1.72 -8.67 -10.45
CA HIS A 58 0.74 -8.78 -11.53
C HIS A 58 -0.60 -8.15 -11.13
N TYR A 59 -1.42 -7.80 -12.12
CA TYR A 59 -2.75 -7.22 -11.88
C TYR A 59 -3.84 -8.27 -11.58
N PHE A 60 -3.50 -9.58 -11.59
CA PHE A 60 -4.43 -10.68 -11.29
C PHE A 60 -4.47 -11.05 -9.80
N TYR A 61 -3.50 -10.60 -9.00
CA TYR A 61 -3.55 -10.81 -7.56
C TYR A 61 -4.78 -10.13 -6.96
N ASP A 62 -5.40 -10.80 -5.99
CA ASP A 62 -6.54 -10.27 -5.24
C ASP A 62 -6.12 -9.14 -4.30
N ILE A 63 -4.93 -9.25 -3.69
CA ILE A 63 -4.36 -8.24 -2.80
C ILE A 63 -2.85 -8.12 -2.93
N TRP A 64 -2.33 -6.92 -2.68
CA TRP A 64 -0.90 -6.64 -2.54
C TRP A 64 -0.58 -6.40 -1.08
N LEU A 65 0.37 -7.16 -0.54
CA LEU A 65 0.71 -7.16 0.88
C LEU A 65 2.13 -6.64 1.08
N TYR A 66 2.24 -5.48 1.70
CA TYR A 66 3.48 -4.87 2.15
C TYR A 66 3.65 -5.17 3.64
N ASP A 67 4.27 -6.31 3.95
CA ASP A 67 4.54 -6.68 5.34
C ASP A 67 5.94 -6.22 5.77
N LEU A 68 6.00 -5.01 6.31
CA LEU A 68 7.24 -4.38 6.76
C LEU A 68 7.81 -5.03 8.02
N THR A 69 7.08 -5.97 8.64
CA THR A 69 7.54 -6.69 9.83
C THR A 69 8.33 -7.96 9.50
N LEU A 70 8.27 -8.41 8.24
CA LEU A 70 8.98 -9.62 7.79
C LEU A 70 10.41 -9.36 7.34
N ASP A 71 10.75 -8.13 6.99
CA ASP A 71 12.11 -7.78 6.60
C ASP A 71 12.91 -7.28 7.81
N SER A 72 13.87 -8.09 8.26
CA SER A 72 14.77 -7.75 9.35
C SER A 72 15.67 -6.54 9.08
N THR A 73 15.82 -6.11 7.82
CA THR A 73 16.55 -4.89 7.46
C THR A 73 15.72 -3.63 7.66
N VAL A 74 14.40 -3.76 7.82
CA VAL A 74 13.49 -2.65 8.09
C VAL A 74 13.52 -2.35 9.59
N VAL A 75 14.33 -1.36 9.96
CA VAL A 75 14.44 -0.88 11.35
C VAL A 75 13.31 0.11 11.71
N ASN A 76 12.72 0.77 10.70
CA ASN A 76 11.64 1.73 10.86
C ASN A 76 10.64 1.60 9.70
N GLY A 77 9.48 1.01 9.97
CA GLY A 77 8.45 0.78 8.95
C GLY A 77 7.91 2.09 8.35
N VAL A 78 7.77 3.14 9.17
CA VAL A 78 7.30 4.46 8.71
C VAL A 78 8.34 5.12 7.80
N GLY A 79 9.62 5.01 8.16
CA GLY A 79 10.73 5.49 7.32
C GLY A 79 10.71 4.84 5.94
N MET A 80 10.51 3.52 5.88
CA MET A 80 10.39 2.79 4.62
C MET A 80 9.20 3.25 3.79
N LEU A 81 8.02 3.46 4.40
CA LEU A 81 6.85 3.97 3.66
C LEU A 81 7.10 5.36 3.08
N TYR A 82 7.83 6.21 3.81
CA TYR A 82 8.23 7.52 3.31
C TYR A 82 9.18 7.39 2.11
N GLU A 83 10.20 6.55 2.21
CA GLU A 83 11.14 6.27 1.11
C GLU A 83 10.42 5.71 -0.13
N MET A 84 9.50 4.77 0.07
CA MET A 84 8.65 4.23 -1.00
C MET A 84 7.81 5.32 -1.67
N GLY A 85 7.44 6.37 -0.94
CA GLY A 85 6.68 7.51 -1.47
C GLY A 85 7.51 8.54 -2.24
N LEU A 86 8.85 8.57 -2.06
CA LEU A 86 9.70 9.65 -2.61
C LEU A 86 9.72 9.71 -4.13
N ASP A 87 9.71 8.56 -4.79
CA ASP A 87 9.69 8.47 -6.26
C ASP A 87 8.28 8.60 -6.85
N GLY A 88 7.25 8.64 -5.98
CA GLY A 88 5.84 8.68 -6.32
C GLY A 88 5.26 7.36 -6.84
N THR A 89 6.06 6.32 -7.07
CA THR A 89 5.59 5.02 -7.58
C THR A 89 4.63 4.38 -6.60
N PHE A 90 4.99 4.33 -5.31
CA PHE A 90 4.11 3.77 -4.28
C PHE A 90 2.81 4.56 -4.12
N LEU A 91 2.88 5.90 -4.19
CA LEU A 91 1.68 6.75 -4.15
C LEU A 91 0.73 6.46 -5.31
N ARG A 92 1.25 6.24 -6.52
CA ARG A 92 0.45 5.85 -7.69
C ARG A 92 -0.16 4.45 -7.53
N ILE A 93 0.55 3.53 -6.87
CA ILE A 93 0.01 2.21 -6.52
C ILE A 93 -1.17 2.37 -5.57
N LEU A 94 -0.99 3.11 -4.47
CA LEU A 94 -2.03 3.39 -3.47
C LEU A 94 -3.26 4.08 -4.06
N ASP A 95 -3.06 5.05 -4.94
CA ASP A 95 -4.13 5.74 -5.67
C ASP A 95 -4.87 4.84 -6.68
N GLY A 96 -4.38 3.61 -6.91
CA GLY A 96 -4.98 2.69 -7.86
C GLY A 96 -4.70 3.05 -9.33
N GLN A 97 -3.75 3.94 -9.59
CA GLN A 97 -3.43 4.38 -10.94
C GLN A 97 -2.82 3.25 -11.78
N VAL A 98 -2.92 3.41 -13.10
CA VAL A 98 -2.13 2.63 -14.06
C VAL A 98 -0.69 3.15 -14.00
N CYS A 99 0.25 2.27 -13.72
CA CYS A 99 1.66 2.63 -13.58
C CYS A 99 2.59 1.52 -14.09
N ARG A 100 3.83 1.92 -14.42
CA ARG A 100 4.91 1.01 -14.77
C ARG A 100 5.79 0.83 -13.56
N LEU A 101 6.09 -0.41 -13.21
CA LEU A 101 6.82 -0.78 -12.01
C LEU A 101 8.18 -1.38 -12.38
N PRO A 102 9.26 -0.95 -11.73
CA PRO A 102 10.58 -1.54 -11.91
C PRO A 102 10.64 -2.96 -11.34
N ALA A 103 11.49 -3.80 -11.94
CA ALA A 103 11.85 -5.12 -11.44
C ALA A 103 13.37 -5.14 -11.34
N LYS A 104 13.91 -5.32 -10.13
CA LYS A 104 15.33 -5.04 -9.85
C LYS A 104 16.29 -5.82 -10.74
N ASP A 105 15.99 -7.09 -10.97
CA ASP A 105 16.82 -7.99 -11.76
C ASP A 105 16.32 -8.16 -13.21
N SER A 106 15.47 -7.24 -13.69
CA SER A 106 14.95 -7.28 -15.07
C SER A 106 14.85 -5.91 -15.71
N PRO A 107 15.30 -5.74 -16.97
CA PRO A 107 15.04 -4.50 -17.71
C PRO A 107 13.55 -4.35 -18.10
N ARG A 108 12.72 -5.36 -17.81
CA ARG A 108 11.29 -5.34 -18.13
C ARG A 108 10.51 -4.63 -17.02
N MET A 109 9.79 -3.59 -17.42
CA MET A 109 8.83 -2.92 -16.54
C MET A 109 7.52 -3.73 -16.47
N ILE A 110 7.03 -3.95 -15.26
CA ILE A 110 5.72 -4.56 -15.03
C ILE A 110 4.65 -3.48 -15.21
N THR A 111 3.54 -3.81 -15.88
CA THR A 111 2.44 -2.86 -16.08
C THR A 111 1.27 -3.22 -15.15
N LYS A 112 1.03 -2.39 -14.13
CA LYS A 112 -0.16 -2.48 -13.28
C LYS A 112 -1.31 -1.77 -13.98
N ARG A 113 -2.39 -2.50 -14.28
CA ARG A 113 -3.54 -1.98 -15.05
C ARG A 113 -4.81 -1.76 -14.21
N SER A 114 -4.84 -2.27 -12.99
CA SER A 114 -6.03 -2.25 -12.13
C SER A 114 -5.72 -1.67 -10.74
N ASN A 115 -6.77 -1.22 -10.05
CA ASN A 115 -6.72 -0.83 -8.66
C ASN A 115 -6.84 -2.08 -7.75
N VAL A 116 -5.71 -2.79 -7.61
CA VAL A 116 -5.59 -3.93 -6.69
C VAL A 116 -5.57 -3.42 -5.24
N PRO A 117 -6.35 -3.99 -4.31
CA PRO A 117 -6.26 -3.65 -2.90
C PRO A 117 -4.84 -3.79 -2.34
N VAL A 118 -4.42 -2.80 -1.56
CA VAL A 118 -3.11 -2.74 -0.92
C VAL A 118 -3.28 -2.84 0.59
N VAL A 119 -2.57 -3.76 1.20
CA VAL A 119 -2.48 -3.91 2.65
C VAL A 119 -1.04 -3.61 3.08
N VAL A 120 -0.89 -2.72 4.04
CA VAL A 120 0.39 -2.43 4.69
C VAL A 120 0.34 -2.96 6.11
N ILE A 121 1.28 -3.83 6.48
CA ILE A 121 1.47 -4.31 7.85
C ILE A 121 2.72 -3.66 8.42
N THR A 122 2.59 -3.03 9.59
CA THR A 122 3.69 -2.38 10.28
C THR A 122 3.54 -2.53 11.80
N SER A 123 4.64 -2.45 12.53
CA SER A 123 4.62 -2.27 13.99
C SER A 123 4.69 -0.79 14.39
N ASP A 124 5.11 0.08 13.47
CA ASP A 124 5.31 1.50 13.70
C ASP A 124 4.15 2.30 13.09
N PRO A 125 3.33 2.99 13.90
CA PRO A 125 2.27 3.84 13.39
C PRO A 125 2.87 5.12 12.77
N PRO A 126 2.35 5.60 11.62
CA PRO A 126 2.70 6.90 11.09
C PRO A 126 2.52 8.01 12.13
N SER A 127 3.48 8.92 12.24
CA SER A 127 3.48 10.03 13.22
C SER A 127 2.25 10.94 13.13
N LEU A 128 1.62 11.01 11.96
CA LEU A 128 0.40 11.80 11.75
C LEU A 128 -0.86 11.17 12.39
N ILE A 129 -0.82 9.86 12.68
CA ILE A 129 -1.94 9.11 13.27
C ILE A 129 -1.76 8.99 14.79
N SER A 130 -0.51 8.97 15.29
CA SER A 130 -0.24 8.88 16.73
C SER A 130 -0.64 10.14 17.50
N SER A 131 -0.73 11.30 16.84
CA SER A 131 -1.19 12.56 17.45
C SER A 131 -2.70 12.63 17.67
N SER A 132 -3.48 11.73 17.08
CA SER A 132 -4.95 11.71 17.20
C SER A 132 -5.48 10.93 18.40
N SER A 133 -4.62 10.17 19.09
CA SER A 133 -5.02 9.23 20.16
C SER A 133 -4.85 9.78 21.58
N GLN A 134 -4.83 11.10 21.76
CA GLN A 134 -4.72 11.76 23.08
C GLN A 134 -6.05 12.33 23.62
N TYR A 135 -7.20 11.76 23.23
CA TYR A 135 -8.51 12.12 23.79
C TYR A 135 -9.26 10.89 24.29
#